data_AF-A0A839RLX9-F1
#
_entry.id   AF-A0A839RLX9-F1
#
_cell.length_a   1.000
_cell.length_b   1.000
_cell.length_c   1.000
_cell.angle_alpha   90.00
_cell.angle_beta   90.00
_cell.angle_gamma   90.00
#
_symmetry.space_group_name_H-M   'P 1'
#
loop_
_entity.id
_entity.type
_entity.pdbx_description
1 polymer ?
#
loop_
_entity_poly.entity_id
_entity_poly.type
_entity_poly.pdbx_seq_one_letter_code
_entity_poly.pdbx_strand_id
1 'polypeptide(L)'
;MPASADSQTIFGQETDRSAEFFATDQFGYQSDNTAERVVPQELGLRKPAQPRGVEAGAFEPPSSWDLSSSVLLKPVKAAPRRGWRKAVYSCTGGAVNLGDGRREAYLAALTKQLNAPLYGCHKIAVLSLKGGVGKTTVTAALGSTFASLRGDRVIAVDANPDRGTLCNKLPLDTDATVRDLLQQGPDIQRYSDVRAYTSQALSRLEVLASDTDPAVSEAFSADDYGRVLDVLERFYNLVLTDCGTGLMHSAMSGVLSNADALIIISSGSVDGARSASATMDWLEAHGYADLVTRSVTVINAARPKAGKVDLDRVIEHFARRSRTVRLLPFDAHLEEGAEIDMERLRPATRIALMELAATMAEGFGQR
;
A
#
# COMPACT_ATOMS: atom_id res chain seq x y z
N MET A 1 -20.29 12.69 67.89
CA MET A 1 -21.69 12.45 68.32
C MET A 1 -22.22 13.74 68.94
N PRO A 2 -23.51 14.13 68.80
CA PRO A 2 -24.66 13.49 68.10
C PRO A 2 -25.09 14.28 66.82
N ALA A 3 -25.68 13.67 65.76
CA ALA A 3 -27.10 13.29 65.50
C ALA A 3 -28.01 14.52 65.17
N SER A 4 -28.90 14.58 64.16
CA SER A 4 -29.52 13.59 63.25
C SER A 4 -30.49 14.27 62.26
N ALA A 5 -30.83 13.55 61.16
CA ALA A 5 -32.11 13.55 60.40
C ALA A 5 -32.37 14.70 59.39
N ASP A 6 -33.00 14.52 58.22
CA ASP A 6 -33.57 13.33 57.55
C ASP A 6 -33.88 13.61 56.05
N SER A 7 -33.84 12.54 55.25
CA SER A 7 -34.76 12.15 54.15
C SER A 7 -35.10 13.10 52.97
N GLN A 8 -34.86 12.66 51.72
CA GLN A 8 -35.84 11.90 50.91
C GLN A 8 -35.33 11.54 49.50
N THR A 9 -35.60 10.28 49.15
CA THR A 9 -35.44 9.56 47.89
C THR A 9 -36.53 9.94 46.87
N ILE A 10 -36.21 10.09 45.57
CA ILE A 10 -37.15 9.78 44.48
C ILE A 10 -36.43 9.07 43.32
N PHE A 11 -36.97 7.90 42.98
CA PHE A 11 -36.69 7.02 41.84
C PHE A 11 -37.47 7.45 40.58
N GLY A 12 -36.96 7.10 39.40
CA GLY A 12 -37.71 7.00 38.13
C GLY A 12 -37.17 7.93 37.04
N GLN A 13 -37.02 7.57 35.77
CA GLN A 13 -37.34 6.35 35.03
C GLN A 13 -36.40 6.26 33.82
N GLU A 14 -35.96 5.05 33.47
CA GLU A 14 -35.53 4.70 32.12
C GLU A 14 -36.67 4.90 31.13
N THR A 15 -36.40 5.56 30.00
CA THR A 15 -37.09 5.27 28.74
C THR A 15 -36.10 5.28 27.58
N ASP A 16 -35.98 4.12 26.96
CA ASP A 16 -35.49 3.86 25.62
C ASP A 16 -36.25 4.73 24.59
N ARG A 17 -35.50 5.49 23.79
CA ARG A 17 -35.93 5.95 22.47
C ARG A 17 -34.77 5.87 21.48
N SER A 18 -34.71 4.70 20.88
CA SER A 18 -34.17 4.47 19.56
C SER A 18 -34.94 5.25 18.47
N ALA A 19 -34.19 5.61 17.42
CA ALA A 19 -34.59 6.00 16.05
C ALA A 19 -34.93 7.48 15.73
N GLU A 20 -34.41 7.85 14.55
CA GLU A 20 -34.65 9.05 13.72
C GLU A 20 -33.79 10.29 13.99
N PHE A 21 -32.70 10.45 13.22
CA PHE A 21 -32.47 11.65 12.42
C PHE A 21 -31.45 11.33 11.31
N PHE A 22 -31.96 11.16 10.08
CA PHE A 22 -31.18 11.17 8.86
C PHE A 22 -30.86 12.60 8.43
N ALA A 23 -29.72 12.73 7.75
CA ALA A 23 -29.34 13.80 6.84
C ALA A 23 -29.03 15.18 7.45
N THR A 24 -27.74 15.50 7.49
CA THR A 24 -27.29 16.80 6.96
C THR A 24 -25.90 16.64 6.35
N ASP A 25 -25.86 16.79 5.03
CA ASP A 25 -24.65 16.96 4.23
C ASP A 25 -23.86 18.19 4.71
N GLN A 26 -22.59 17.99 5.07
CA GLN A 26 -21.61 19.07 5.20
C GLN A 26 -20.24 18.61 4.68
N PHE A 27 -20.15 18.31 3.38
CA PHE A 27 -18.94 18.53 2.59
C PHE A 27 -19.39 18.87 1.16
N GLY A 28 -19.61 20.16 0.94
CA GLY A 28 -19.93 20.70 -0.38
C GLY A 28 -18.73 20.62 -1.30
N TYR A 29 -18.77 19.72 -2.27
CA TYR A 29 -17.95 19.79 -3.48
C TYR A 29 -18.83 20.43 -4.55
N GLN A 30 -18.83 21.77 -4.62
CA GLN A 30 -19.35 22.50 -5.78
C GLN A 30 -18.23 22.54 -6.82
N SER A 31 -18.36 21.74 -7.87
CA SER A 31 -17.57 21.93 -9.09
C SER A 31 -18.30 22.94 -9.96
N ASP A 32 -17.93 24.21 -9.82
CA ASP A 32 -18.37 25.24 -10.76
C ASP A 32 -17.60 25.14 -12.08
N ASN A 33 -18.38 25.42 -13.12
CA ASN A 33 -18.20 25.06 -14.51
C ASN A 33 -17.52 26.22 -15.26
N THR A 34 -16.23 26.10 -15.57
CA THR A 34 -15.53 26.98 -16.52
C THR A 34 -14.46 26.23 -17.31
N ALA A 35 -14.89 25.51 -18.35
CA ALA A 35 -14.02 25.15 -19.46
C ALA A 35 -14.85 24.98 -20.74
N GLU A 36 -15.23 26.10 -21.36
CA GLU A 36 -15.67 26.10 -22.75
C GLU A 36 -14.46 26.11 -23.69
N ARG A 37 -14.52 25.22 -24.68
CA ARG A 37 -13.92 25.30 -26.03
C ARG A 37 -12.40 25.07 -26.18
N VAL A 38 -12.05 23.80 -26.37
CA VAL A 38 -11.11 23.40 -27.44
C VAL A 38 -11.71 22.16 -28.13
N VAL A 39 -12.08 22.31 -29.40
CA VAL A 39 -12.58 21.22 -30.27
C VAL A 39 -11.36 20.56 -30.93
N PRO A 40 -11.10 19.25 -30.74
CA PRO A 40 -10.13 18.55 -31.56
C PRO A 40 -10.74 18.22 -32.93
N GLN A 41 -10.04 18.62 -33.99
CA GLN A 41 -10.28 18.23 -35.38
C GLN A 41 -10.46 16.71 -35.50
N GLU A 42 -11.51 16.29 -36.22
CA GLU A 42 -11.67 14.91 -36.65
C GLU A 42 -10.46 14.47 -37.48
N LEU A 43 -9.64 13.58 -36.90
CA LEU A 43 -8.73 12.75 -37.67
C LEU A 43 -9.59 11.84 -38.56
N GLY A 44 -9.61 12.13 -39.87
CA GLY A 44 -10.33 11.38 -40.88
C GLY A 44 -9.89 9.91 -40.94
N LEU A 45 -10.53 9.06 -40.15
CA LEU A 45 -10.51 7.61 -40.30
C LEU A 45 -11.28 7.26 -41.58
N ARG A 46 -10.53 6.92 -42.64
CA ARG A 46 -11.08 6.32 -43.85
C ARG A 46 -11.99 5.15 -43.47
N LYS A 47 -13.25 5.18 -43.94
CA LYS A 47 -14.14 4.02 -43.92
C LYS A 47 -13.40 2.81 -44.52
N PRO A 48 -13.40 1.64 -43.87
CA PRO A 48 -12.85 0.45 -44.49
C PRO A 48 -13.64 0.16 -45.78
N ALA A 49 -12.90 -0.06 -46.86
CA ALA A 49 -13.48 -0.46 -48.14
C ALA A 49 -14.26 -1.77 -47.95
N GLN A 50 -15.47 -1.83 -48.50
CA GLN A 50 -16.20 -3.09 -48.65
C GLN A 50 -15.30 -4.09 -49.39
N PRO A 51 -15.11 -5.31 -48.87
CA PRO A 51 -14.36 -6.31 -49.60
C PRO A 51 -15.14 -6.65 -50.88
N ARG A 52 -14.52 -6.40 -52.02
CA ARG A 52 -14.92 -6.98 -53.30
C ARG A 52 -14.88 -8.51 -53.16
N GLY A 53 -15.85 -9.16 -53.82
CA GLY A 53 -16.20 -10.56 -53.68
C GLY A 53 -15.01 -11.50 -53.49
N VAL A 54 -15.07 -12.28 -52.42
CA VAL A 54 -14.24 -13.46 -52.23
C VAL A 54 -15.01 -14.62 -52.84
N GLU A 55 -14.38 -15.28 -53.82
CA GLU A 55 -14.80 -16.55 -54.40
C GLU A 55 -15.06 -17.60 -53.31
N ALA A 56 -15.92 -18.57 -53.63
CA ALA A 56 -16.29 -19.68 -52.76
C ALA A 56 -15.06 -20.47 -52.26
N GLY A 57 -14.58 -20.09 -51.07
CA GLY A 57 -13.61 -20.84 -50.27
C GLY A 57 -14.32 -21.64 -49.19
N ALA A 58 -13.85 -22.85 -48.95
CA ALA A 58 -14.43 -23.89 -48.10
C ALA A 58 -15.04 -23.39 -46.78
N PHE A 59 -16.21 -23.94 -46.42
CA PHE A 59 -16.79 -23.83 -45.09
C PHE A 59 -15.85 -24.55 -44.11
N GLU A 60 -14.94 -23.84 -43.46
CA GLU A 60 -14.21 -24.40 -42.31
C GLU A 60 -15.25 -24.69 -41.21
N PRO A 61 -15.33 -25.92 -40.69
CA PRO A 61 -16.21 -26.21 -39.58
C PRO A 61 -15.79 -25.38 -38.38
N PRO A 62 -16.74 -24.78 -37.63
CA PRO A 62 -16.42 -23.99 -36.45
C PRO A 62 -15.63 -24.83 -35.47
N SER A 63 -14.58 -24.24 -34.94
CA SER A 63 -13.60 -24.95 -34.13
C SER A 63 -13.96 -24.91 -32.65
N SER A 64 -13.35 -25.78 -31.85
CA SER A 64 -13.50 -25.73 -30.38
C SER A 64 -12.89 -24.47 -29.75
N TRP A 65 -12.01 -23.75 -30.45
CA TRP A 65 -11.40 -22.50 -29.97
C TRP A 65 -12.28 -21.27 -30.20
N ASP A 66 -13.27 -21.35 -31.09
CA ASP A 66 -14.33 -20.33 -31.25
C ASP A 66 -15.30 -20.27 -30.05
N LEU A 67 -15.29 -21.31 -29.21
CA LEU A 67 -16.06 -21.41 -27.97
C LEU A 67 -15.27 -20.92 -26.76
N SER A 68 -14.53 -19.82 -26.88
CA SER A 68 -13.93 -19.19 -25.70
C SER A 68 -15.05 -18.71 -24.75
N SER A 69 -14.89 -18.98 -23.46
CA SER A 69 -15.90 -18.68 -22.43
C SER A 69 -16.30 -17.20 -22.40
N SER A 70 -15.40 -16.30 -22.82
CA SER A 70 -15.65 -14.87 -22.97
C SER A 70 -16.57 -14.49 -24.15
N VAL A 71 -16.65 -15.33 -25.19
CA VAL A 71 -17.55 -15.12 -26.35
C VAL A 71 -18.93 -15.69 -26.09
N LEU A 72 -19.05 -16.76 -25.29
CA LEU A 72 -20.31 -17.42 -24.99
C LEU A 72 -21.06 -16.85 -23.78
N LEU A 73 -20.35 -16.23 -22.84
CA LEU A 73 -20.96 -15.68 -21.63
C LEU A 73 -21.26 -14.20 -21.80
N LYS A 74 -22.54 -13.83 -21.71
CA LYS A 74 -22.92 -12.43 -21.52
C LYS A 74 -22.25 -11.90 -20.25
N PRO A 75 -21.64 -10.70 -20.26
CA PRO A 75 -21.08 -10.10 -19.06
C PRO A 75 -22.21 -9.85 -18.05
N VAL A 76 -22.29 -10.70 -17.02
CA VAL A 76 -23.21 -10.54 -15.90
C VAL A 76 -22.54 -9.61 -14.89
N LYS A 77 -23.25 -8.56 -14.45
CA LYS A 77 -22.78 -7.71 -13.35
C LYS A 77 -22.45 -8.59 -12.13
N ALA A 78 -21.30 -8.40 -11.51
CA ALA A 78 -20.94 -9.16 -10.31
C ALA A 78 -22.02 -8.97 -9.22
N ALA A 79 -22.41 -10.07 -8.56
CA ALA A 79 -23.43 -10.03 -7.51
C ALA A 79 -22.94 -9.22 -6.29
N PRO A 80 -23.81 -8.44 -5.64
CA PRO A 80 -23.45 -7.61 -4.49
C PRO A 80 -22.91 -8.44 -3.32
N ARG A 81 -21.75 -8.04 -2.77
CA ARG A 81 -21.05 -8.81 -1.73
C ARG A 81 -21.53 -8.54 -0.30
N ARG A 82 -22.07 -7.34 -0.01
CA ARG A 82 -22.51 -6.91 1.33
C ARG A 82 -23.72 -5.95 1.28
N GLY A 83 -24.26 -5.66 2.46
CA GLY A 83 -25.31 -4.65 2.67
C GLY A 83 -26.71 -5.04 2.18
N TRP A 84 -27.62 -4.06 2.18
CA TRP A 84 -29.02 -4.25 1.76
C TRP A 84 -29.15 -4.67 0.29
N ARG A 85 -28.20 -4.32 -0.57
CA ARG A 85 -28.17 -4.76 -1.96
C ARG A 85 -27.96 -6.26 -2.09
N LYS A 86 -27.10 -6.84 -1.24
CA LYS A 86 -26.98 -8.31 -1.11
C LYS A 86 -28.26 -8.94 -0.58
N ALA A 87 -28.92 -8.30 0.39
CA ALA A 87 -30.21 -8.77 0.89
C ALA A 87 -31.27 -8.79 -0.22
N VAL A 88 -31.39 -7.72 -1.02
CA VAL A 88 -32.29 -7.66 -2.18
C VAL A 88 -31.94 -8.72 -3.23
N TYR A 89 -30.66 -8.87 -3.58
CA TYR A 89 -30.21 -9.92 -4.50
C TYR A 89 -30.57 -11.32 -4.00
N SER A 90 -30.40 -11.58 -2.69
CA SER A 90 -30.71 -12.87 -2.07
C SER A 90 -32.22 -13.11 -2.00
N CYS A 91 -33.01 -12.12 -1.57
CA CYS A 91 -34.47 -12.22 -1.46
C CYS A 91 -35.17 -12.31 -2.82
N THR A 92 -34.56 -11.80 -3.89
CA THR A 92 -35.09 -11.90 -5.26
C THR A 92 -34.59 -13.15 -6.00
N GLY A 93 -33.88 -14.07 -5.33
CA GLY A 93 -33.32 -15.26 -5.96
C GLY A 93 -32.33 -14.95 -7.09
N GLY A 94 -31.68 -13.79 -7.04
CA GLY A 94 -30.77 -13.30 -8.08
C GLY A 94 -31.44 -12.55 -9.24
N ALA A 95 -32.77 -12.38 -9.24
CA ALA A 95 -33.48 -11.67 -10.31
C ALA A 95 -33.16 -10.17 -10.36
N VAL A 96 -32.87 -9.55 -9.20
CA VAL A 96 -32.50 -8.13 -9.12
C VAL A 96 -31.05 -8.00 -8.64
N ASN A 97 -30.15 -7.77 -9.60
CA ASN A 97 -28.74 -7.52 -9.34
C ASN A 97 -28.40 -6.03 -9.50
N LEU A 98 -28.44 -5.30 -8.39
CA LEU A 98 -28.06 -3.87 -8.34
C LEU A 98 -26.54 -3.66 -8.46
N GLY A 99 -25.75 -4.73 -8.46
CA GLY A 99 -24.29 -4.68 -8.38
C GLY A 99 -23.78 -4.19 -7.02
N ASP A 100 -22.46 -4.24 -6.86
CA ASP A 100 -21.74 -3.63 -5.75
C ASP A 100 -21.99 -2.10 -5.71
N GLY A 101 -22.05 -1.51 -4.52
CA GLY A 101 -22.11 -0.05 -4.37
C GLY A 101 -20.83 0.64 -4.87
N ARG A 102 -20.87 1.96 -5.15
CA ARG A 102 -19.69 2.72 -5.64
C ARG A 102 -18.42 2.46 -4.83
N ARG A 103 -18.53 2.42 -3.49
CA ARG A 103 -17.42 2.13 -2.59
C ARG A 103 -16.90 0.69 -2.71
N GLU A 104 -17.80 -0.28 -2.85
CA GLU A 104 -17.42 -1.70 -3.00
C GLU A 104 -16.76 -1.94 -4.36
N ALA A 105 -17.30 -1.33 -5.42
CA ALA A 105 -16.69 -1.34 -6.75
C ALA A 105 -15.30 -0.71 -6.75
N TYR A 106 -15.11 0.40 -6.04
CA TYR A 106 -13.81 1.05 -5.87
C TYR A 106 -12.80 0.14 -5.16
N LEU A 107 -13.19 -0.46 -4.02
CA LEU A 107 -12.34 -1.41 -3.29
C LEU A 107 -12.00 -2.64 -4.13
N ALA A 108 -12.96 -3.15 -4.92
CA ALA A 108 -12.74 -4.26 -5.83
C ALA A 108 -11.74 -3.90 -6.94
N ALA A 109 -11.82 -2.67 -7.48
CA ALA A 109 -10.88 -2.17 -8.47
C ALA A 109 -9.47 -2.04 -7.89
N LEU A 110 -9.32 -1.45 -6.70
CA LEU A 110 -8.04 -1.38 -5.98
C LEU A 110 -7.47 -2.77 -5.71
N THR A 111 -8.31 -3.72 -5.25
CA THR A 111 -7.88 -5.10 -4.99
C THR A 111 -7.40 -5.79 -6.28
N LYS A 112 -8.09 -5.57 -7.40
CA LYS A 112 -7.70 -6.11 -8.70
C LYS A 112 -6.36 -5.55 -9.16
N GLN A 113 -6.17 -4.24 -9.03
CA GLN A 113 -4.93 -3.57 -9.41
C GLN A 113 -3.77 -3.98 -8.50
N LEU A 114 -4.00 -4.03 -7.19
CA LEU A 114 -3.04 -4.48 -6.21
C LEU A 114 -2.59 -5.91 -6.48
N ASN A 115 -3.46 -6.78 -7.02
CA ASN A 115 -3.17 -8.16 -7.43
C ASN A 115 -2.63 -8.28 -8.87
N ALA A 116 -2.10 -7.20 -9.46
CA ALA A 116 -1.41 -7.28 -10.75
C ALA A 116 -0.34 -8.40 -10.74
N PRO A 117 -0.18 -9.15 -11.84
CA PRO A 117 0.82 -10.22 -11.91
C PRO A 117 2.22 -9.70 -11.57
N LEU A 118 2.93 -10.44 -10.72
CA LEU A 118 4.28 -10.13 -10.30
C LEU A 118 5.17 -11.31 -10.69
N TYR A 119 6.17 -11.05 -11.55
CA TYR A 119 7.12 -12.05 -12.01
C TYR A 119 8.47 -11.87 -11.30
N GLY A 120 8.94 -12.92 -10.64
CA GLY A 120 10.17 -12.87 -9.83
C GLY A 120 9.97 -12.19 -8.48
N CYS A 121 10.99 -11.45 -8.04
CA CYS A 121 10.97 -10.67 -6.82
C CYS A 121 11.02 -9.18 -7.15
N HIS A 122 10.02 -8.42 -6.67
CA HIS A 122 9.97 -6.97 -6.79
C HIS A 122 10.44 -6.31 -5.49
N LYS A 123 11.27 -5.29 -5.59
CA LYS A 123 11.98 -4.68 -4.47
C LYS A 123 11.58 -3.23 -4.30
N ILE A 124 10.94 -2.92 -3.19
CA ILE A 124 10.50 -1.58 -2.83
C ILE A 124 11.40 -1.05 -1.73
N ALA A 125 12.15 0.01 -2.00
CA ALA A 125 12.88 0.76 -0.99
C ALA A 125 11.97 1.84 -0.38
N VAL A 126 11.97 1.98 0.95
CA VAL A 126 11.22 3.03 1.66
C VAL A 126 12.21 3.96 2.35
N LEU A 127 12.27 5.22 1.91
CA LEU A 127 13.24 6.22 2.37
C LEU A 127 12.59 7.34 3.18
N SER A 128 13.36 7.86 4.14
CA SER A 128 13.12 9.15 4.78
C SER A 128 14.42 9.70 5.35
N LEU A 129 14.72 10.98 5.13
CA LEU A 129 15.90 11.63 5.70
C LEU A 129 15.70 12.07 7.17
N LYS A 130 14.45 12.07 7.67
CA LYS A 130 14.13 12.47 9.05
C LYS A 130 13.57 11.29 9.85
N GLY A 131 14.10 11.08 11.05
CA GLY A 131 13.53 10.14 12.02
C GLY A 131 12.12 10.57 12.45
N GLY A 132 11.25 9.60 12.68
CA GLY A 132 9.90 9.86 13.22
C GLY A 132 8.86 10.35 12.21
N VAL A 133 9.13 10.35 10.90
CA VAL A 133 8.11 10.63 9.86
C VAL A 133 7.14 9.47 9.61
N GLY A 134 7.35 8.34 10.31
CA GLY A 134 6.52 7.14 10.22
C GLY A 134 6.94 6.14 9.15
N LYS A 135 8.16 6.25 8.60
CA LYS A 135 8.70 5.34 7.58
C LYS A 135 8.51 3.86 7.92
N THR A 136 9.06 3.41 9.05
CA THR A 136 8.92 2.02 9.51
C THR A 136 7.47 1.59 9.68
N THR A 137 6.62 2.47 10.21
CA THR A 137 5.19 2.21 10.37
C THR A 137 4.49 2.05 9.01
N VAL A 138 4.81 2.91 8.04
CA VAL A 138 4.29 2.82 6.66
C VAL A 138 4.80 1.55 5.98
N THR A 139 6.07 1.19 6.15
CA THR A 139 6.66 -0.04 5.60
C THR A 139 5.90 -1.28 6.09
N ALA A 140 5.70 -1.40 7.41
CA ALA A 140 4.97 -2.53 8.00
C ALA A 140 3.47 -2.54 7.62
N ALA A 141 2.81 -1.38 7.60
CA ALA A 141 1.40 -1.27 7.22
C ALA A 141 1.17 -1.58 5.73
N LEU A 142 2.04 -1.09 4.86
CA LEU A 142 2.01 -1.38 3.42
C LEU A 142 2.31 -2.85 3.13
N GLY A 143 3.37 -3.40 3.76
CA GLY A 143 3.72 -4.81 3.65
C GLY A 143 2.56 -5.71 4.11
N SER A 144 1.91 -5.37 5.23
CA SER A 144 0.72 -6.09 5.72
C SER A 144 -0.47 -5.97 4.78
N THR A 145 -0.63 -4.83 4.12
CA THR A 145 -1.68 -4.64 3.10
C THR A 145 -1.42 -5.54 1.89
N PHE A 146 -0.18 -5.62 1.41
CA PHE A 146 0.17 -6.55 0.34
C PHE A 146 0.00 -8.01 0.77
N ALA A 147 0.52 -8.41 1.93
CA ALA A 147 0.49 -9.79 2.40
C ALA A 147 -0.93 -10.31 2.65
N SER A 148 -1.83 -9.45 3.11
CA SER A 148 -3.22 -9.82 3.39
C SER A 148 -4.09 -9.88 2.14
N LEU A 149 -3.77 -9.09 1.11
CA LEU A 149 -4.59 -8.97 -0.10
C LEU A 149 -4.02 -9.71 -1.31
N ARG A 150 -2.73 -10.07 -1.28
CA ARG A 150 -2.09 -10.93 -2.28
C ARG A 150 -1.97 -12.35 -1.75
N GLY A 151 -1.97 -13.32 -2.66
CA GLY A 151 -1.59 -14.71 -2.36
C GLY A 151 -0.07 -14.91 -2.23
N ASP A 152 0.70 -13.88 -2.56
CA ASP A 152 2.15 -13.86 -2.65
C ASP A 152 2.84 -13.83 -1.29
N ARG A 153 4.13 -14.20 -1.28
CA ARG A 153 4.98 -14.04 -0.10
C ARG A 153 5.60 -12.65 -0.09
N VAL A 154 5.34 -11.93 0.99
CA VAL A 154 5.81 -10.56 1.20
C VAL A 154 6.67 -10.52 2.44
N ILE A 155 7.86 -9.94 2.31
CA ILE A 155 8.78 -9.73 3.43
C ILE A 155 9.17 -8.28 3.53
N ALA A 156 9.32 -7.79 4.76
CA ALA A 156 9.96 -6.52 5.04
C ALA A 156 11.29 -6.73 5.76
N VAL A 157 12.32 -6.00 5.34
CA VAL A 157 13.68 -6.07 5.86
C VAL A 157 14.03 -4.74 6.49
N ASP A 158 14.55 -4.77 7.71
CA ASP A 158 15.07 -3.57 8.36
C ASP A 158 16.53 -3.35 7.95
N ALA A 159 16.77 -2.31 7.14
CA ALA A 159 18.11 -1.93 6.66
C ALA A 159 18.63 -0.69 7.42
N ASN A 160 18.27 -0.56 8.69
CA ASN A 160 18.79 0.47 9.57
C ASN A 160 20.05 -0.02 10.34
N PRO A 161 21.24 0.58 10.10
CA PRO A 161 22.47 0.17 10.77
C PRO A 161 22.56 0.56 12.25
N ASP A 162 21.78 1.56 12.69
CA ASP A 162 21.89 2.11 14.06
C ASP A 162 21.01 1.36 15.07
N ARG A 163 19.71 1.20 14.75
CA ARG A 163 18.76 0.39 15.51
C ARG A 163 17.47 0.18 14.72
N GLY A 164 17.23 -1.04 14.26
CA GLY A 164 15.96 -1.40 13.63
C GLY A 164 14.79 -1.28 14.60
N THR A 165 13.63 -0.92 14.07
CA THR A 165 12.37 -0.86 14.84
C THR A 165 11.20 -1.54 14.12
N LEU A 166 11.46 -2.13 12.97
CA LEU A 166 10.45 -2.80 12.16
C LEU A 166 9.89 -4.04 12.87
N CYS A 167 10.75 -4.80 13.55
CA CYS A 167 10.36 -5.99 14.31
C CYS A 167 9.38 -5.66 15.46
N ASN A 168 9.40 -4.43 15.99
CA ASN A 168 8.46 -3.99 17.03
C ASN A 168 7.01 -3.77 16.52
N LYS A 169 6.78 -3.94 15.21
CA LYS A 169 5.46 -3.76 14.58
C LYS A 169 4.66 -5.05 14.46
N LEU A 170 5.20 -6.17 14.94
CA LEU A 170 4.57 -7.48 14.91
C LEU A 170 5.05 -8.34 16.10
N PRO A 171 4.30 -9.39 16.46
CA PRO A 171 4.78 -10.41 17.38
C PRO A 171 6.06 -11.06 16.85
N LEU A 172 7.00 -11.35 17.75
CA LEU A 172 8.24 -12.06 17.41
C LEU A 172 8.04 -13.57 17.58
N ASP A 173 8.34 -14.32 16.51
CA ASP A 173 8.39 -15.79 16.53
C ASP A 173 9.82 -16.30 16.79
N THR A 174 10.82 -15.45 16.55
CA THR A 174 12.24 -15.77 16.60
C THR A 174 13.04 -14.52 16.96
N ASP A 175 14.15 -14.72 17.69
CA ASP A 175 15.13 -13.68 18.00
C ASP A 175 16.23 -13.55 16.92
N ALA A 176 16.16 -14.39 15.88
CA ALA A 176 17.11 -14.39 14.79
C ALA A 176 17.05 -13.09 13.97
N THR A 177 18.20 -12.67 13.49
CA THR A 177 18.42 -11.41 12.79
C THR A 177 18.92 -11.62 11.36
N VAL A 178 19.01 -10.53 10.61
CA VAL A 178 19.66 -10.47 9.30
C VAL A 178 21.09 -11.04 9.31
N ARG A 179 21.81 -10.93 10.43
CA ARG A 179 23.18 -11.45 10.55
C ARG A 179 23.19 -12.97 10.65
N ASP A 180 22.25 -13.56 11.38
CA ASP A 180 22.10 -15.02 11.48
C ASP A 180 21.75 -15.62 10.12
N LEU A 181 20.88 -14.94 9.36
CA LEU A 181 20.57 -15.30 7.98
C LEU A 181 21.80 -15.27 7.08
N LEU A 182 22.66 -14.25 7.22
CA LEU A 182 23.89 -14.12 6.44
C LEU A 182 24.91 -15.22 6.75
N GLN A 183 25.06 -15.60 8.02
CA GLN A 183 25.98 -16.65 8.43
C GLN A 183 25.57 -18.02 7.88
N GLN A 184 24.28 -18.28 7.77
CA GLN A 184 23.71 -19.56 7.34
C GLN A 184 23.23 -19.56 5.87
N GLY A 185 23.34 -18.41 5.18
CA GLY A 185 22.81 -18.18 3.84
C GLY A 185 23.14 -19.26 2.79
N PRO A 186 24.36 -19.83 2.75
CA PRO A 186 24.69 -20.93 1.84
C PRO A 186 23.83 -22.19 2.01
N ASP A 187 23.37 -22.45 3.24
CA ASP A 187 22.61 -23.66 3.59
C ASP A 187 21.10 -23.48 3.40
N ILE A 188 20.63 -22.26 3.10
CA ILE A 188 19.21 -21.95 2.89
C ILE A 188 18.83 -22.38 1.47
N GLN A 189 18.11 -23.50 1.39
CA GLN A 189 17.69 -24.11 0.12
C GLN A 189 16.17 -24.15 -0.05
N ARG A 190 15.42 -24.11 1.07
CA ARG A 190 13.96 -24.18 1.09
C ARG A 190 13.38 -22.98 1.83
N TYR A 191 12.12 -22.68 1.51
CA TYR A 191 11.38 -21.63 2.20
C TYR A 191 11.23 -21.92 3.72
N SER A 192 11.16 -23.19 4.13
CA SER A 192 11.16 -23.55 5.55
C SER A 192 12.43 -23.10 6.29
N ASP A 193 13.55 -23.03 5.58
CA ASP A 193 14.85 -22.74 6.17
C ASP A 193 14.95 -21.23 6.46
N VAL A 194 14.55 -20.39 5.49
CA VAL A 194 14.49 -18.92 5.70
C VAL A 194 13.48 -18.54 6.79
N ARG A 195 12.40 -19.31 6.96
CA ARG A 195 11.38 -19.06 7.99
C ARG A 195 11.91 -19.13 9.42
N ALA A 196 13.03 -19.81 9.67
CA ALA A 196 13.67 -19.83 10.99
C ALA A 196 14.21 -18.44 11.41
N TYR A 197 14.41 -17.54 10.45
CA TYR A 197 15.02 -16.21 10.65
C TYR A 197 14.02 -15.05 10.58
N THR A 198 12.73 -15.35 10.42
CA THR A 198 11.71 -14.34 10.15
C THR A 198 10.52 -14.51 11.07
N SER A 199 9.97 -13.41 11.57
CA SER A 199 8.69 -13.41 12.29
C SER A 199 7.54 -13.11 11.33
N GLN A 200 6.34 -13.66 11.57
CA GLN A 200 5.17 -13.45 10.71
C GLN A 200 4.01 -12.80 11.46
N ALA A 201 3.50 -11.69 10.94
CA ALA A 201 2.30 -11.04 11.44
C ALA A 201 1.03 -11.81 11.05
N LEU A 202 -0.09 -11.52 11.72
CA LEU A 202 -1.42 -12.06 11.36
C LEU A 202 -1.82 -11.73 9.91
N SER A 203 -1.31 -10.62 9.37
CA SER A 203 -1.48 -10.21 7.96
C SER A 203 -0.72 -11.09 6.97
N ARG A 204 0.08 -12.06 7.46
CA ARG A 204 1.07 -12.87 6.72
C ARG A 204 2.30 -12.10 6.24
N LEU A 205 2.46 -10.83 6.62
CA LEU A 205 3.71 -10.11 6.39
C LEU A 205 4.80 -10.78 7.20
N GLU A 206 5.90 -11.12 6.54
CA GLU A 206 7.10 -11.59 7.22
C GLU A 206 8.07 -10.43 7.44
N VAL A 207 8.80 -10.48 8.54
CA VAL A 207 9.82 -9.49 8.85
C VAL A 207 11.13 -10.16 9.19
N LEU A 208 12.20 -9.71 8.54
CA LEU A 208 13.58 -9.99 8.90
C LEU A 208 14.10 -8.84 9.76
N ALA A 209 14.37 -9.13 11.03
CA ALA A 209 14.86 -8.13 11.98
C ALA A 209 16.31 -7.72 11.67
N SER A 210 16.65 -6.45 11.89
CA SER A 210 18.05 -6.03 11.91
C SER A 210 18.72 -6.55 13.18
N ASP A 211 20.05 -6.59 13.17
CA ASP A 211 20.82 -6.68 14.40
C ASP A 211 20.56 -5.43 15.26
N THR A 212 20.59 -5.59 16.58
CA THR A 212 20.32 -4.50 17.54
C THR A 212 21.51 -4.23 18.46
N ASP A 213 22.60 -5.00 18.35
CA ASP A 213 23.80 -4.83 19.15
C ASP A 213 24.71 -3.72 18.58
N PRO A 214 24.83 -2.56 19.27
CA PRO A 214 25.69 -1.46 18.82
C PRO A 214 27.19 -1.76 18.96
N ALA A 215 27.57 -2.78 19.72
CA ALA A 215 28.97 -3.18 19.93
C ALA A 215 29.53 -3.98 18.74
N VAL A 216 28.66 -4.54 17.90
CA VAL A 216 29.03 -5.27 16.69
C VAL A 216 29.25 -4.25 15.56
N SER A 217 30.39 -3.56 15.66
CA SER A 217 30.81 -2.40 14.86
C SER A 217 31.03 -2.63 13.35
N GLU A 218 30.59 -3.76 12.78
CA GLU A 218 30.53 -3.93 11.32
C GLU A 218 29.18 -3.42 10.82
N ALA A 219 29.19 -2.14 10.43
CA ALA A 219 28.14 -1.48 9.68
C ALA A 219 27.62 -2.39 8.56
N PHE A 220 26.34 -2.78 8.63
CA PHE A 220 25.65 -3.55 7.59
C PHE A 220 25.97 -2.97 6.20
N SER A 221 26.68 -3.71 5.37
CA SER A 221 27.28 -3.19 4.14
C SER A 221 26.37 -3.34 2.92
N ALA A 222 26.74 -2.72 1.79
CA ALA A 222 26.08 -2.96 0.51
C ALA A 222 26.16 -4.45 0.10
N ASP A 223 27.31 -5.08 0.35
CA ASP A 223 27.56 -6.48 0.01
C ASP A 223 26.72 -7.41 0.88
N ASP A 224 26.59 -7.11 2.18
CA ASP A 224 25.74 -7.87 3.09
C ASP A 224 24.27 -7.77 2.68
N TYR A 225 23.80 -6.57 2.31
CA TYR A 225 22.46 -6.41 1.76
C TYR A 225 22.27 -7.23 0.48
N GLY A 226 23.25 -7.24 -0.43
CA GLY A 226 23.20 -8.06 -1.65
C GLY A 226 23.04 -9.56 -1.33
N ARG A 227 23.83 -10.10 -0.41
CA ARG A 227 23.73 -11.51 0.00
C ARG A 227 22.40 -11.85 0.67
N VAL A 228 21.87 -10.96 1.51
CA VAL A 228 20.51 -11.12 2.08
C VAL A 228 19.50 -11.18 0.94
N LEU A 229 19.59 -10.24 0.01
CA LEU A 229 18.66 -10.14 -1.10
C LEU A 229 18.69 -11.38 -1.99
N ASP A 230 19.88 -11.93 -2.29
CA ASP A 230 20.05 -13.19 -3.03
C ASP A 230 19.33 -14.38 -2.37
N VAL A 231 19.25 -14.39 -1.04
CA VAL A 231 18.43 -15.38 -0.31
C VAL A 231 16.95 -15.07 -0.48
N LEU A 232 16.53 -13.83 -0.23
CA LEU A 232 15.12 -13.46 -0.21
C LEU A 232 14.45 -13.56 -1.59
N GLU A 233 15.13 -13.19 -2.67
CA GLU A 233 14.59 -13.24 -4.03
C GLU A 233 14.21 -14.66 -4.48
N ARG A 234 14.80 -15.69 -3.87
CA ARG A 234 14.48 -17.10 -4.15
C ARG A 234 13.13 -17.53 -3.57
N PHE A 235 12.68 -16.87 -2.51
CA PHE A 235 11.54 -17.34 -1.72
C PHE A 235 10.38 -16.36 -1.61
N TYR A 236 10.62 -15.06 -1.84
CA TYR A 236 9.64 -13.99 -1.72
C TYR A 236 9.36 -13.33 -3.08
N ASN A 237 8.11 -12.91 -3.25
CA ASN A 237 7.66 -12.19 -4.44
C ASN A 237 7.84 -10.68 -4.27
N LEU A 238 7.74 -10.18 -3.05
CA LEU A 238 7.83 -8.76 -2.74
C LEU A 238 8.72 -8.54 -1.51
N VAL A 239 9.75 -7.74 -1.67
CA VAL A 239 10.66 -7.32 -0.60
C VAL A 239 10.47 -5.83 -0.38
N LEU A 240 10.11 -5.44 0.85
CA LEU A 240 10.07 -4.04 1.28
C LEU A 240 11.27 -3.76 2.18
N THR A 241 12.12 -2.82 1.80
CA THR A 241 13.30 -2.46 2.59
C THR A 241 13.02 -1.19 3.37
N ASP A 242 12.95 -1.30 4.70
CA ASP A 242 12.85 -0.17 5.62
C ASP A 242 14.24 0.44 5.81
N CYS A 243 14.56 1.46 5.01
CA CYS A 243 15.90 2.05 5.01
C CYS A 243 16.16 2.86 6.28
N GLY A 244 17.40 2.89 6.79
CA GLY A 244 17.78 3.84 7.84
C GLY A 244 17.58 5.32 7.44
N THR A 245 17.78 6.24 8.38
CA THR A 245 17.67 7.69 8.11
C THR A 245 18.91 8.29 7.42
N GLY A 246 20.01 7.55 7.39
CA GLY A 246 21.26 7.97 6.76
C GLY A 246 21.37 7.51 5.31
N LEU A 247 21.29 8.46 4.36
CA LEU A 247 21.51 8.18 2.93
C LEU A 247 22.98 7.88 2.58
N MET A 248 23.92 8.27 3.44
CA MET A 248 25.36 8.13 3.23
C MET A 248 25.92 6.77 3.71
N HIS A 249 25.06 5.89 4.22
CA HIS A 249 25.50 4.56 4.67
C HIS A 249 25.72 3.63 3.47
N SER A 250 26.75 2.78 3.52
CA SER A 250 27.09 1.88 2.40
C SER A 250 25.93 0.96 2.02
N ALA A 251 25.20 0.42 3.00
CA ALA A 251 23.95 -0.33 2.77
C ALA A 251 22.98 0.38 1.80
N MET A 252 22.83 1.70 1.88
CA MET A 252 21.89 2.43 1.03
C MET A 252 22.27 2.38 -0.44
N SER A 253 23.55 2.39 -0.78
CA SER A 253 23.96 2.18 -2.17
C SER A 253 23.53 0.80 -2.67
N GLY A 254 23.65 -0.24 -1.83
CA GLY A 254 23.18 -1.59 -2.15
C GLY A 254 21.66 -1.67 -2.31
N VAL A 255 20.90 -1.02 -1.42
CA VAL A 255 19.44 -0.97 -1.50
C VAL A 255 18.98 -0.24 -2.76
N LEU A 256 19.51 0.96 -3.03
CA LEU A 256 19.09 1.79 -4.16
C LEU A 256 19.45 1.14 -5.50
N SER A 257 20.61 0.51 -5.61
CA SER A 257 21.05 -0.17 -6.85
C SER A 257 20.19 -1.38 -7.21
N ASN A 258 19.52 -1.99 -6.22
CA ASN A 258 18.70 -3.18 -6.41
C ASN A 258 17.19 -2.89 -6.34
N ALA A 259 16.78 -1.67 -5.98
CA ALA A 259 15.38 -1.32 -5.83
C ALA A 259 14.70 -1.17 -7.19
N ASP A 260 13.60 -1.90 -7.39
CA ASP A 260 12.75 -1.73 -8.56
C ASP A 260 11.88 -0.48 -8.39
N ALA A 261 11.44 -0.16 -7.18
CA ALA A 261 10.61 1.00 -6.90
C ALA A 261 11.00 1.69 -5.60
N LEU A 262 10.65 2.97 -5.52
CA LEU A 262 11.00 3.82 -4.39
C LEU A 262 9.77 4.49 -3.80
N ILE A 263 9.68 4.47 -2.47
CA ILE A 263 8.73 5.26 -1.69
C ILE A 263 9.51 6.29 -0.88
N ILE A 264 9.14 7.57 -1.00
CA ILE A 264 9.72 8.66 -0.21
C ILE A 264 8.68 9.14 0.80
N ILE A 265 9.00 9.02 2.09
CA ILE A 265 8.09 9.41 3.17
C ILE A 265 8.39 10.84 3.60
N SER A 266 7.37 11.69 3.53
CA SER A 266 7.34 13.04 4.09
C SER A 266 6.30 13.11 5.21
N SER A 267 6.59 13.84 6.30
CA SER A 267 5.51 14.27 7.20
C SER A 267 4.71 15.41 6.56
N GLY A 268 3.48 15.63 7.03
CA GLY A 268 2.65 16.80 6.67
C GLY A 268 3.15 18.16 7.21
N SER A 269 4.45 18.32 7.43
CA SER A 269 5.07 19.54 7.98
C SER A 269 6.06 20.16 7.00
N VAL A 270 6.36 21.46 7.15
CA VAL A 270 7.32 22.18 6.29
C VAL A 270 8.70 21.52 6.34
N ASP A 271 9.16 21.16 7.54
CA ASP A 271 10.46 20.48 7.70
C ASP A 271 10.47 19.10 7.07
N GLY A 272 9.36 18.36 7.15
CA GLY A 272 9.20 17.07 6.48
C GLY A 272 9.29 17.20 4.97
N ALA A 273 8.54 18.15 4.40
CA ALA A 273 8.55 18.41 2.97
C ALA A 273 9.94 18.86 2.48
N ARG A 274 10.63 19.74 3.21
CA ARG A 274 11.99 20.16 2.88
C ARG A 274 12.97 18.98 2.94
N SER A 275 12.86 18.14 3.97
CA SER A 275 13.73 16.96 4.14
C SER A 275 13.52 15.92 3.04
N ALA A 276 12.27 15.65 2.66
CA ALA A 276 11.96 14.75 1.54
C ALA A 276 12.41 15.35 0.19
N SER A 277 12.27 16.66 -0.03
CA SER A 277 12.81 17.31 -1.23
C SER A 277 14.33 17.21 -1.30
N ALA A 278 15.04 17.45 -0.19
CA ALA A 278 16.50 17.29 -0.14
C ALA A 278 16.93 15.82 -0.37
N THR A 279 16.10 14.85 0.01
CA THR A 279 16.32 13.42 -0.30
C THR A 279 16.29 13.19 -1.80
N MET A 280 15.29 13.75 -2.51
CA MET A 280 15.19 13.67 -3.96
C MET A 280 16.38 14.35 -4.65
N ASP A 281 16.75 15.55 -4.18
CA ASP A 281 17.92 16.29 -4.72
C ASP A 281 19.21 15.46 -4.58
N TRP A 282 19.40 14.82 -3.43
CA TRP A 282 20.54 13.94 -3.20
C TRP A 282 20.51 12.72 -4.13
N LEU A 283 19.37 12.05 -4.25
CA LEU A 283 19.21 10.89 -5.14
C LEU A 283 19.51 11.23 -6.60
N GLU A 284 18.96 12.36 -7.08
CA GLU A 284 19.22 12.86 -8.44
C GLU A 284 20.71 13.16 -8.66
N ALA A 285 21.35 13.85 -7.70
CA ALA A 285 22.78 14.17 -7.77
C ALA A 285 23.70 12.94 -7.75
N HIS A 286 23.21 11.80 -7.24
CA HIS A 286 23.97 10.55 -7.14
C HIS A 286 23.52 9.49 -8.17
N GLY A 287 22.83 9.89 -9.24
CA GLY A 287 22.53 9.02 -10.39
C GLY A 287 21.21 8.23 -10.28
N TYR A 288 20.40 8.48 -9.25
CA TYR A 288 19.10 7.82 -9.04
C TYR A 288 17.91 8.66 -9.54
N ALA A 289 18.13 9.56 -10.51
CA ALA A 289 17.09 10.45 -11.03
C ALA A 289 15.91 9.69 -11.68
N ASP A 290 16.19 8.58 -12.37
CA ASP A 290 15.13 7.71 -12.90
C ASP A 290 14.28 7.13 -11.77
N LEU A 291 14.93 6.62 -10.71
CA LEU A 291 14.27 6.07 -9.52
C LEU A 291 13.41 7.11 -8.80
N VAL A 292 13.85 8.37 -8.72
CA VAL A 292 13.05 9.48 -8.19
C VAL A 292 11.83 9.75 -9.07
N THR A 293 12.01 9.81 -10.39
CA THR A 293 10.92 10.09 -11.34
C THR A 293 9.80 9.05 -11.23
N ARG A 294 10.15 7.78 -11.09
CA ARG A 294 9.20 6.65 -10.91
C ARG A 294 8.74 6.44 -9.47
N SER A 295 9.28 7.20 -8.50
CA SER A 295 8.95 7.03 -7.08
C SER A 295 7.52 7.43 -6.75
N VAL A 296 7.04 6.97 -5.60
CA VAL A 296 5.79 7.44 -4.98
C VAL A 296 6.13 8.22 -3.71
N THR A 297 5.69 9.47 -3.64
CA THR A 297 5.82 10.26 -2.41
C THR A 297 4.62 9.99 -1.52
N VAL A 298 4.85 9.57 -0.28
CA VAL A 298 3.79 9.42 0.72
C VAL A 298 3.90 10.57 1.72
N ILE A 299 2.86 11.38 1.77
CA ILE A 299 2.70 12.37 2.83
C ILE A 299 1.98 11.67 3.98
N ASN A 300 2.72 11.33 5.03
CA ASN A 300 2.16 10.78 6.25
C ASN A 300 1.63 11.93 7.12
N ALA A 301 0.31 12.01 7.23
CA ALA A 301 -0.33 13.10 7.96
C ALA A 301 -0.07 12.97 9.46
N ALA A 302 0.53 14.01 10.03
CA ALA A 302 0.55 14.20 11.47
C ALA A 302 -0.85 14.57 11.97
N ARG A 303 -1.05 14.62 13.30
CA ARG A 303 -2.35 14.95 13.89
C ARG A 303 -2.99 16.19 13.22
N PRO A 304 -4.33 16.23 13.04
CA PRO A 304 -5.04 17.33 12.37
C PRO A 304 -4.78 18.75 12.93
N LYS A 305 -4.24 18.87 14.15
CA LYS A 305 -3.90 20.15 14.79
C LYS A 305 -2.44 20.59 14.57
N ALA A 306 -1.63 19.82 13.84
CA ALA A 306 -0.21 20.07 13.64
C ALA A 306 0.04 21.00 12.45
N GLY A 307 -0.19 22.31 12.65
CA GLY A 307 0.41 23.37 11.84
C GLY A 307 -0.44 23.94 10.69
N LYS A 308 -0.13 25.20 10.33
CA LYS A 308 -0.71 25.95 9.20
C LYS A 308 -0.09 25.58 7.85
N VAL A 309 0.27 24.31 7.65
CA VAL A 309 0.93 23.90 6.40
C VAL A 309 -0.13 23.71 5.33
N ASP A 310 0.04 24.44 4.23
CA ASP A 310 -0.76 24.28 3.02
C ASP A 310 -0.37 22.95 2.35
N LEU A 311 -1.13 21.90 2.64
CA LEU A 311 -0.86 20.55 2.17
C LEU A 311 -0.98 20.47 0.64
N ASP A 312 -1.83 21.27 0.01
CA ASP A 312 -2.02 21.28 -1.44
C ASP A 312 -0.75 21.75 -2.15
N ARG A 313 -0.06 22.76 -1.60
CA ARG A 313 1.26 23.18 -2.11
C ARG A 313 2.33 22.11 -1.97
N VAL A 314 2.31 21.34 -0.87
CA VAL A 314 3.26 20.24 -0.67
C VAL A 314 2.99 19.12 -1.68
N ILE A 315 1.72 18.79 -1.91
CA ILE A 315 1.32 17.82 -2.93
C ILE A 315 1.77 18.30 -4.32
N GLU A 316 1.50 19.57 -4.66
CA GLU A 316 1.86 20.15 -5.95
C GLU A 316 3.38 20.12 -6.18
N HIS A 317 4.17 20.43 -5.14
CA HIS A 317 5.64 20.34 -5.20
C HIS A 317 6.12 18.93 -5.55
N PHE A 318 5.62 17.90 -4.86
CA PHE A 318 6.05 16.52 -5.08
C PHE A 318 5.47 15.87 -6.34
N ALA A 319 4.29 16.30 -6.80
CA ALA A 319 3.68 15.83 -8.03
C ALA A 319 4.50 16.21 -9.28
N ARG A 320 5.37 17.22 -9.19
CA ARG A 320 6.29 17.61 -10.27
C ARG A 320 7.59 16.79 -10.30
N ARG A 321 7.89 16.03 -9.24
CA ARG A 321 9.16 15.31 -9.07
C ARG A 321 9.01 13.79 -9.02
N SER A 322 7.91 13.32 -8.45
CA SER A 322 7.59 11.90 -8.30
C SER A 322 6.37 11.54 -9.16
N ARG A 323 6.29 10.28 -9.58
CA ARG A 323 5.20 9.76 -10.42
C ARG A 323 3.83 9.98 -9.79
N THR A 324 3.72 9.83 -8.47
CA THR A 324 2.45 9.97 -7.75
C THR A 324 2.70 10.41 -6.31
N VAL A 325 1.77 11.20 -5.77
CA VAL A 325 1.73 11.56 -4.35
C VAL A 325 0.52 10.91 -3.70
N ARG A 326 0.71 10.25 -2.56
CA ARG A 326 -0.36 9.65 -1.74
C ARG A 326 -0.38 10.25 -0.35
N LEU A 327 -1.58 10.61 0.12
CA LEU A 327 -1.78 11.08 1.49
C LEU A 327 -2.19 9.88 2.36
N LEU A 328 -1.42 9.58 3.39
CA LEU A 328 -1.82 8.64 4.42
C LEU A 328 -2.42 9.43 5.60
N PRO A 329 -3.72 9.28 5.90
CA PRO A 329 -4.35 10.04 6.97
C PRO A 329 -3.84 9.59 8.34
N PHE A 330 -3.95 10.48 9.32
CA PHE A 330 -3.60 10.15 10.71
C PHE A 330 -4.48 9.02 11.25
N ASP A 331 -3.82 7.99 11.79
CA ASP A 331 -4.44 6.87 12.48
C ASP A 331 -3.85 6.72 13.88
N ALA A 332 -4.72 6.67 14.89
CA ALA A 332 -4.30 6.53 16.28
C ALA A 332 -3.61 5.18 16.53
N HIS A 333 -4.08 4.11 15.88
CA HIS A 333 -3.48 2.78 16.01
C HIS A 333 -2.04 2.75 15.49
N LEU A 334 -1.77 3.47 14.40
CA LEU A 334 -0.42 3.58 13.84
C LEU A 334 0.50 4.50 14.67
N GLU A 335 -0.06 5.48 15.39
CA GLU A 335 0.69 6.38 16.28
C GLU A 335 1.15 5.68 17.58
N GLU A 336 0.38 4.70 18.08
CA GLU A 336 0.71 3.93 19.30
C GLU A 336 2.12 3.33 19.26
N GLY A 337 2.66 3.10 18.07
CA GLY A 337 4.04 2.64 17.89
C GLY A 337 4.24 1.15 18.23
N ALA A 338 3.18 0.45 18.60
CA ALA A 338 3.14 -0.97 18.90
C ALA A 338 2.85 -1.84 17.66
N GLU A 339 2.43 -3.08 17.91
CA GLU A 339 2.03 -4.04 16.88
C GLU A 339 0.92 -3.51 15.97
N ILE A 340 1.05 -3.74 14.67
CA ILE A 340 0.07 -3.31 13.67
C ILE A 340 -1.01 -4.37 13.51
N ASP A 341 -2.22 -4.05 13.95
CA ASP A 341 -3.43 -4.81 13.68
C ASP A 341 -4.23 -4.11 12.58
N MET A 342 -4.31 -4.76 11.42
CA MET A 342 -5.01 -4.24 10.24
C MET A 342 -6.53 -4.06 10.49
N GLU A 343 -7.11 -4.77 11.45
CA GLU A 343 -8.52 -4.67 11.78
C GLU A 343 -8.87 -3.47 12.67
N ARG A 344 -7.88 -2.94 13.41
CA ARG A 344 -8.03 -1.73 14.25
C ARG A 344 -7.87 -0.44 13.46
N LEU A 345 -7.33 -0.50 12.25
CA LEU A 345 -7.14 0.68 11.39
C LEU A 345 -8.48 1.35 11.05
N ARG A 346 -8.49 2.67 10.98
CA ARG A 346 -9.65 3.41 10.51
C ARG A 346 -9.94 3.06 9.06
N PRO A 347 -11.22 3.05 8.62
CA PRO A 347 -11.57 2.73 7.24
C PRO A 347 -10.87 3.64 6.20
N ALA A 348 -10.65 4.92 6.53
CA ALA A 348 -9.93 5.85 5.65
C ALA A 348 -8.46 5.46 5.48
N THR A 349 -7.78 5.08 6.56
CA THR A 349 -6.38 4.61 6.55
C THR A 349 -6.24 3.32 5.75
N ARG A 350 -7.16 2.36 5.93
CA ARG A 350 -7.17 1.11 5.16
C ARG A 350 -7.32 1.38 3.66
N ILE A 351 -8.22 2.28 3.27
CA ILE A 351 -8.40 2.67 1.87
C ILE A 351 -7.12 3.34 1.33
N ALA A 352 -6.54 4.28 2.07
CA ALA A 352 -5.31 4.95 1.65
C ALA A 352 -4.12 3.99 1.49
N LEU A 353 -3.99 2.98 2.37
CA LEU A 353 -2.99 1.92 2.22
C LEU A 353 -3.25 1.03 1.00
N MET A 354 -4.52 0.69 0.73
CA MET A 354 -4.89 -0.05 -0.49
C MET A 354 -4.60 0.77 -1.76
N GLU A 355 -4.83 2.08 -1.75
CA GLU A 355 -4.49 2.98 -2.85
C GLU A 355 -2.99 3.08 -3.06
N LEU A 356 -2.21 3.18 -1.99
CA LEU A 356 -0.75 3.17 -2.06
C LEU A 356 -0.26 1.84 -2.65
N ALA A 357 -0.74 0.71 -2.12
CA ALA A 357 -0.39 -0.61 -2.62
C ALA A 357 -0.77 -0.82 -4.09
N ALA A 358 -1.96 -0.38 -4.50
CA ALA A 358 -2.39 -0.41 -5.90
C ALA A 358 -1.50 0.45 -6.81
N THR A 359 -1.07 1.63 -6.34
CA THR A 359 -0.16 2.53 -7.08
C THR A 359 1.22 1.89 -7.25
N MET A 360 1.74 1.24 -6.22
CA MET A 360 3.00 0.51 -6.29
C MET A 360 2.89 -0.68 -7.25
N ALA A 361 1.75 -1.39 -7.24
CA ALA A 361 1.50 -2.53 -8.12
C ALA A 361 1.43 -2.17 -9.62
N GLU A 362 1.21 -0.90 -9.98
CA GLU A 362 1.31 -0.45 -11.39
C GLU A 362 2.71 -0.65 -11.97
N GLY A 363 3.74 -0.65 -11.12
CA GLY A 363 5.12 -0.92 -11.52
C GLY A 363 5.45 -2.41 -11.66
N PHE A 364 4.54 -3.32 -11.27
CA PHE A 364 4.81 -4.76 -11.36
C PHE A 364 4.84 -5.19 -12.83
N GLY A 365 5.92 -5.88 -13.22
CA GLY A 365 6.12 -6.36 -14.60
C GLY A 365 6.77 -5.36 -15.56
N GLN A 366 7.12 -4.15 -15.10
CA GLN A 366 7.97 -3.21 -15.84
C GLN A 366 9.42 -3.41 -15.37
N ARG A 367 10.23 -4.11 -16.16
CA ARG A 367 11.69 -4.21 -15.98
C ARG A 367 12.39 -3.42 -17.07
#